data_AF-A0A7S8EBL5-F1
#
_entry.id   AF-A0A7S8EBL5-F1
#
_cell.length_a   1.000
_cell.length_b   1.000
_cell.length_c   1.000
_cell.angle_alpha   90.00
_cell.angle_beta   90.00
_cell.angle_gamma   90.00
#
_symmetry.space_group_name_H-M   'P 1'
#
loop_
_entity.id
_entity.type
_entity.pdbx_description
1 polymer ?
#
loop_
_entity_poly.entity_id
_entity_poly.type
_entity_poly.pdbx_seq_one_letter_code
_entity_poly.pdbx_strand_id
1 'polypeptide(L)'
;MLKRTLSRQGWAELLYLVVGIVLGLLINTLLESVGPPNYHDLLRDLLPEAVGITFTVLILDRLNAAREERQLKDQLIRRAHSRYNHTALEAIEDMRVLGYLEDGLLAARELRGSNWHSANLYKADLEECDLTNAVLKKADFVYANLKGAKVAEQQLMHTETMYGATMPDGSRYDGRYNLPGDAAFAKRSEVDTGSPEDMARWYGVSLERYLKGQQWAKQHLPRYQQPEG
;
A
#
# COMPACT_ATOMS: atom_id res chain seq x y z
N MET A 1 -12.01 4.46 20.77
CA MET A 1 -11.22 3.53 19.93
C MET A 1 -12.14 2.48 19.27
N LEU A 2 -13.22 2.92 18.59
CA LEU A 2 -14.24 2.03 18.01
C LEU A 2 -14.99 2.72 16.84
N LYS A 3 -14.21 3.26 15.90
CA LYS A 3 -14.72 3.69 14.58
C LYS A 3 -13.84 3.04 13.51
N ARG A 4 -13.91 1.71 13.41
CA ARG A 4 -13.45 0.98 12.22
C ARG A 4 -14.68 0.49 11.47
N THR A 5 -15.12 1.33 10.53
CA THR A 5 -15.48 0.93 9.17
C THR A 5 -16.13 -0.46 9.04
N LEU A 6 -17.41 -0.56 9.36
CA LEU A 6 -18.27 -1.49 8.65
C LEU A 6 -18.32 -1.02 7.19
N SER A 7 -17.67 -1.77 6.31
CA SER A 7 -17.69 -1.48 4.86
C SER A 7 -19.15 -1.41 4.38
N ARG A 8 -19.38 -0.69 3.27
CA ARG A 8 -20.72 -0.53 2.65
C ARG A 8 -21.42 -1.88 2.39
N GLN A 9 -20.63 -2.95 2.26
CA GLN A 9 -21.05 -4.34 2.08
C GLN A 9 -21.60 -4.97 3.37
N GLY A 10 -21.03 -4.66 4.54
CA GLY A 10 -21.52 -5.16 5.83
C GLY A 10 -22.92 -4.65 6.20
N TRP A 11 -23.27 -3.44 5.77
CA TRP A 11 -24.62 -2.89 5.95
C TRP A 11 -25.65 -3.54 5.03
N ALA A 12 -25.26 -3.92 3.80
CA ALA A 12 -26.15 -4.62 2.88
C ALA A 12 -26.46 -6.05 3.37
N GLU A 13 -25.48 -6.75 3.93
CA GLU A 13 -25.70 -8.10 4.48
C GLU A 13 -26.54 -8.10 5.75
N LEU A 14 -26.32 -7.14 6.66
CA LEU A 14 -27.21 -6.92 7.80
C LEU A 14 -28.64 -6.58 7.34
N LEU A 15 -28.76 -5.76 6.30
CA LEU A 15 -30.06 -5.45 5.69
C LEU A 15 -30.72 -6.73 5.16
N TYR A 16 -30.03 -7.60 4.43
CA TYR A 16 -30.61 -8.85 3.92
C TYR A 16 -31.02 -9.81 5.04
N LEU A 17 -30.23 -9.92 6.11
CA LEU A 17 -30.57 -10.74 7.26
C LEU A 17 -31.80 -10.19 8.00
N VAL A 18 -31.85 -8.88 8.22
CA VAL A 18 -33.00 -8.20 8.85
C VAL A 18 -34.24 -8.32 7.95
N VAL A 19 -34.11 -8.08 6.64
CA VAL A 19 -35.20 -8.24 5.67
C VAL A 19 -35.69 -9.67 5.64
N GLY A 20 -34.80 -10.67 5.67
CA GLY A 20 -35.16 -12.09 5.71
C GLY A 20 -35.93 -12.48 6.97
N ILE A 21 -35.49 -12.00 8.15
CA ILE A 21 -36.21 -12.21 9.41
C ILE A 21 -37.57 -11.52 9.38
N VAL A 22 -37.64 -10.27 8.91
CA VAL A 22 -38.88 -9.50 8.83
C VAL A 22 -39.86 -10.12 7.83
N LEU A 23 -39.39 -10.58 6.67
CA LEU A 23 -40.21 -11.32 5.71
C LEU A 23 -40.72 -12.63 6.31
N GLY A 24 -39.86 -13.38 7.02
CA GLY A 24 -40.25 -14.62 7.69
C GLY A 24 -41.34 -14.39 8.75
N LEU A 25 -41.22 -13.32 9.53
CA LEU A 25 -42.24 -12.91 10.51
C LEU A 25 -43.54 -12.46 9.83
N LEU A 26 -43.45 -11.64 8.77
CA LEU A 26 -44.62 -11.18 7.99
C LEU A 26 -45.35 -12.35 7.32
N ILE A 27 -44.62 -13.27 6.69
CA ILE A 27 -45.17 -14.48 6.07
C ILE A 27 -45.82 -15.35 7.13
N ASN A 28 -45.20 -15.51 8.32
CA ASN A 28 -45.84 -16.22 9.42
C ASN A 28 -47.16 -15.56 9.83
N THR A 29 -47.21 -14.24 10.03
CA THR A 29 -48.46 -13.55 10.39
C THR A 29 -49.54 -13.61 9.29
N LEU A 30 -49.14 -13.59 8.02
CA LEU A 30 -50.07 -13.69 6.89
C LEU A 30 -50.64 -15.10 6.77
N LEU A 31 -49.81 -16.13 6.93
CA LEU A 31 -50.23 -17.52 6.91
C LEU A 31 -51.10 -17.87 8.12
N GLU A 32 -50.93 -17.25 9.28
CA GLU A 32 -51.86 -17.34 10.42
C GLU A 32 -53.29 -16.90 10.04
N SER A 33 -53.40 -15.91 9.15
CA SER A 33 -54.68 -15.31 8.77
C SER A 33 -55.41 -16.00 7.62
N VAL A 34 -54.71 -16.77 6.77
CA VAL A 34 -55.25 -17.36 5.53
C VAL A 34 -54.91 -18.85 5.35
N GLY A 35 -53.96 -19.39 6.12
CA GLY A 35 -53.38 -20.72 5.91
C GLY A 35 -54.17 -21.86 6.55
N PRO A 36 -54.07 -23.10 6.01
CA PRO A 36 -54.64 -24.29 6.64
C PRO A 36 -54.00 -24.57 8.02
N PRO A 37 -54.71 -25.24 8.95
CA PRO A 37 -54.33 -25.34 10.37
C PRO A 37 -52.99 -26.00 10.69
N ASN A 38 -52.32 -26.65 9.72
CA ASN A 38 -51.08 -27.41 9.93
C ASN A 38 -49.81 -26.73 9.39
N TYR A 39 -49.88 -25.48 8.90
CA TYR A 39 -48.70 -24.82 8.32
C TYR A 39 -47.67 -24.35 9.38
N HIS A 40 -48.10 -24.17 10.63
CA HIS A 40 -47.24 -23.78 11.74
C HIS A 40 -46.15 -24.79 12.04
N ASP A 41 -46.46 -26.09 11.93
CA ASP A 41 -45.48 -27.15 12.13
C ASP A 41 -44.43 -27.13 11.01
N LEU A 42 -44.89 -26.94 9.76
CA LEU A 42 -44.01 -26.79 8.60
C LEU A 42 -43.05 -25.60 8.74
N LEU A 43 -43.53 -24.43 9.19
CA LEU A 43 -42.66 -23.28 9.42
C LEU A 43 -41.73 -23.46 10.62
N ARG A 44 -42.19 -24.10 11.70
CA ARG A 44 -41.35 -24.37 12.88
C ARG A 44 -40.18 -25.27 12.55
N ASP A 45 -40.37 -26.21 11.63
CA ASP A 45 -39.32 -27.12 11.17
C ASP A 45 -38.40 -26.47 10.12
N LEU A 46 -38.96 -25.68 9.18
CA LEU A 46 -38.18 -25.09 8.08
C LEU A 46 -37.45 -23.79 8.43
N LEU A 47 -37.97 -22.96 9.34
CA LEU A 47 -37.38 -21.65 9.66
C LEU A 47 -35.96 -21.76 10.24
N PRO A 48 -35.68 -22.65 11.22
CA PRO A 48 -34.32 -22.83 11.73
C PRO A 48 -33.33 -23.29 10.65
N GLU A 49 -33.77 -24.16 9.73
CA GLU A 49 -32.96 -24.64 8.61
C GLU A 49 -32.65 -23.51 7.63
N ALA A 50 -33.65 -22.72 7.25
CA ALA A 50 -33.49 -21.58 6.34
C ALA A 50 -32.51 -20.54 6.90
N VAL A 51 -32.63 -20.21 8.19
CA VAL A 51 -31.69 -19.29 8.88
C VAL A 51 -30.28 -19.89 8.92
N GLY A 52 -30.16 -21.18 9.24
CA GLY A 52 -28.87 -21.88 9.25
C GLY A 52 -28.18 -21.87 7.89
N ILE A 53 -28.93 -22.09 6.80
CA ILE A 53 -28.41 -22.04 5.43
C ILE A 53 -27.96 -20.61 5.07
N THR A 54 -28.79 -19.60 5.31
CA THR A 54 -28.42 -18.20 5.03
C THR A 54 -27.16 -17.80 5.78
N PHE A 55 -27.06 -18.16 7.06
CA PHE A 55 -25.87 -17.90 7.86
C PHE A 55 -24.64 -18.62 7.31
N THR A 56 -24.78 -19.89 6.91
CA THR A 56 -23.71 -20.68 6.31
C THR A 56 -23.22 -20.05 5.00
N VAL A 57 -24.12 -19.62 4.11
CA VAL A 57 -23.77 -18.95 2.86
C VAL A 57 -23.02 -17.65 3.11
N LEU A 58 -23.51 -16.80 4.03
CA LEU A 58 -22.84 -15.55 4.38
C LEU A 58 -21.42 -15.79 4.92
N ILE A 59 -21.25 -16.79 5.78
CA ILE A 59 -19.92 -17.17 6.27
C ILE A 59 -19.02 -17.63 5.13
N LEU A 60 -19.53 -18.49 4.25
CA LEU A 60 -18.76 -19.02 3.12
C LEU A 60 -18.32 -17.89 2.17
N ASP A 61 -19.20 -16.94 1.86
CA ASP A 61 -18.88 -15.80 1.01
C ASP A 61 -17.81 -14.90 1.65
N ARG A 62 -17.92 -14.63 2.95
CA ARG A 62 -16.90 -13.87 3.69
C ARG A 62 -15.56 -14.60 3.72
N LEU A 63 -15.57 -15.91 3.91
CA LEU A 63 -14.35 -16.73 3.88
C LEU A 63 -13.74 -16.74 2.48
N ASN A 64 -14.56 -16.81 1.42
CA ASN A 64 -14.09 -16.81 0.04
C ASN A 64 -13.50 -15.46 -0.34
N ALA A 65 -14.17 -14.34 -0.05
CA ALA A 65 -13.63 -13.00 -0.31
C ALA A 65 -12.30 -12.76 0.41
N ALA A 66 -12.20 -13.18 1.68
CA ALA A 66 -10.94 -13.08 2.43
C ALA A 66 -9.82 -13.96 1.86
N ARG A 67 -10.17 -15.13 1.31
CA ARG A 67 -9.21 -16.01 0.63
C ARG A 67 -8.73 -15.41 -0.69
N GLU A 68 -9.64 -14.87 -1.49
CA GLU A 68 -9.32 -14.20 -2.77
C GLU A 68 -8.38 -13.00 -2.55
N GLU A 69 -8.68 -12.15 -1.57
CA GLU A 69 -7.83 -11.01 -1.23
C GLU A 69 -6.42 -11.47 -0.80
N ARG A 70 -6.34 -12.51 0.03
CA ARG A 70 -5.05 -13.07 0.46
C ARG A 70 -4.26 -13.66 -0.70
N GLN A 71 -4.92 -14.41 -1.57
CA GLN A 71 -4.29 -14.98 -2.77
C GLN A 71 -3.78 -13.89 -3.70
N LEU A 72 -4.56 -12.82 -3.89
CA LEU A 72 -4.16 -11.65 -4.67
C LEU A 72 -2.93 -10.98 -4.08
N LYS A 73 -2.93 -10.69 -2.77
CA LYS A 73 -1.78 -10.11 -2.06
C LYS A 73 -0.52 -10.98 -2.22
N ASP A 74 -0.64 -12.28 -2.06
CA ASP A 74 0.48 -13.22 -2.22
C ASP A 74 0.97 -13.26 -3.68
N GLN A 75 0.07 -13.21 -4.67
CA GLN A 75 0.42 -13.13 -6.10
C GLN A 75 1.15 -11.83 -6.43
N LEU A 76 0.67 -10.70 -5.93
CA LEU A 76 1.27 -9.39 -6.13
C LEU A 76 2.69 -9.36 -5.54
N ILE A 77 2.89 -9.85 -4.32
CA ILE A 77 4.23 -9.93 -3.70
C ILE A 77 5.17 -10.77 -4.55
N ARG A 78 4.73 -11.94 -5.05
CA ARG A 78 5.56 -12.79 -5.92
C ARG A 78 5.92 -12.09 -7.24
N ARG A 79 4.97 -11.40 -7.87
CA ARG A 79 5.22 -10.65 -9.11
C ARG A 79 6.16 -9.47 -8.85
N ALA A 80 6.00 -8.77 -7.73
CA ALA A 80 6.87 -7.67 -7.30
C ALA A 80 8.32 -8.13 -7.03
N HIS A 81 8.53 -9.39 -6.62
CA HIS A 81 9.87 -9.97 -6.46
C HIS A 81 10.56 -10.29 -7.80
N SER A 82 9.85 -10.23 -8.93
CA SER A 82 10.40 -10.58 -10.24
C SER A 82 11.63 -9.74 -10.60
N ARG A 83 12.61 -10.38 -11.24
CA ARG A 83 13.78 -9.71 -11.84
C ARG A 83 13.46 -9.05 -13.18
N TYR A 84 12.29 -9.37 -13.75
CA TYR A 84 11.80 -8.79 -14.98
C TYR A 84 11.03 -7.52 -14.67
N ASN A 85 11.49 -6.38 -15.20
CA ASN A 85 10.92 -5.07 -14.90
C ASN A 85 9.42 -5.01 -15.18
N HIS A 86 8.96 -5.54 -16.32
CA HIS A 86 7.56 -5.46 -16.71
C HIS A 86 6.64 -6.12 -15.66
N THR A 87 6.95 -7.35 -15.23
CA THR A 87 6.14 -8.08 -14.24
C THR A 87 6.15 -7.41 -12.87
N ALA A 88 7.32 -6.95 -12.43
CA ALA A 88 7.43 -6.30 -11.12
C ALA A 88 6.79 -4.92 -11.12
N LEU A 89 6.96 -4.12 -12.18
CA LEU A 89 6.33 -2.82 -12.35
C LEU A 89 4.82 -2.94 -12.37
N GLU A 90 4.25 -3.87 -13.14
CA GLU A 90 2.80 -4.12 -13.11
C GLU A 90 2.31 -4.46 -11.71
N ALA A 91 3.04 -5.28 -10.96
CA ALA A 91 2.65 -5.62 -9.60
C ALA A 91 2.68 -4.41 -8.66
N ILE A 92 3.69 -3.53 -8.79
CA ILE A 92 3.75 -2.29 -8.00
C ILE A 92 2.61 -1.34 -8.39
N GLU A 93 2.28 -1.23 -9.68
CA GLU A 93 1.15 -0.42 -10.14
C GLU A 93 -0.20 -0.98 -9.66
N ASP A 94 -0.40 -2.30 -9.73
CA ASP A 94 -1.58 -2.97 -9.19
C ASP A 94 -1.72 -2.71 -7.68
N MET A 95 -0.62 -2.87 -6.92
CA MET A 95 -0.59 -2.57 -5.48
C MET A 95 -0.91 -1.09 -5.20
N ARG A 96 -0.43 -0.17 -6.04
CA ARG A 96 -0.68 1.28 -5.90
C ARG A 96 -2.15 1.59 -6.10
N VAL A 97 -2.77 1.06 -7.15
CA VAL A 97 -4.20 1.27 -7.46
C VAL A 97 -5.08 0.69 -6.36
N LEU A 98 -4.69 -0.45 -5.79
CA LEU A 98 -5.41 -1.10 -4.70
C LEU A 98 -5.15 -0.48 -3.31
N GLY A 99 -4.23 0.48 -3.20
CA GLY A 99 -3.84 1.11 -1.92
C GLY A 99 -2.92 0.26 -1.05
N TYR A 100 -2.48 -0.89 -1.53
CA TYR A 100 -1.66 -1.83 -0.75
C TYR A 100 -0.23 -1.36 -0.52
N LEU A 101 0.27 -0.42 -1.32
CA LEU A 101 1.57 0.21 -1.05
C LEU A 101 1.57 0.99 0.25
N GLU A 102 0.48 1.69 0.59
CA GLU A 102 0.35 2.50 1.81
C GLU A 102 -0.01 1.62 3.04
N ASP A 103 -0.66 0.48 2.83
CA ASP A 103 -1.10 -0.46 3.88
C ASP A 103 0.04 -1.30 4.50
N GLY A 104 1.29 -1.13 4.05
CA GLY A 104 2.43 -1.91 4.55
C GLY A 104 2.52 -3.33 3.98
N LEU A 105 1.91 -3.61 2.81
CA LEU A 105 1.97 -4.95 2.20
C LEU A 105 3.41 -5.41 1.95
N LEU A 106 4.29 -4.46 1.62
CA LEU A 106 5.71 -4.68 1.31
C LEU A 106 6.63 -4.58 2.53
N ALA A 107 6.12 -4.11 3.69
CA ALA A 107 6.92 -3.99 4.89
C ALA A 107 7.47 -5.35 5.35
N ALA A 108 8.73 -5.36 5.80
CA ALA A 108 9.48 -6.52 6.25
C ALA A 108 9.57 -7.68 5.23
N ARG A 109 9.37 -7.42 3.93
CA ARG A 109 9.46 -8.45 2.87
C ARG A 109 10.86 -8.58 2.30
N GLU A 110 11.18 -9.79 1.83
CA GLU A 110 12.42 -10.06 1.12
C GLU A 110 12.21 -9.90 -0.39
N LEU A 111 12.63 -8.75 -0.93
CA LEU A 111 12.48 -8.39 -2.35
C LEU A 111 13.85 -8.21 -3.00
N ARG A 112 14.84 -8.98 -2.54
CA ARG A 112 16.23 -8.91 -3.03
C ARG A 112 16.30 -9.20 -4.53
N GLY A 113 17.03 -8.36 -5.25
CA GLY A 113 17.25 -8.51 -6.69
C GLY A 113 16.01 -8.27 -7.56
N SER A 114 14.92 -7.72 -7.00
CA SER A 114 13.75 -7.31 -7.77
C SER A 114 14.10 -6.19 -8.74
N ASN A 115 13.32 -6.03 -9.81
CA ASN A 115 13.54 -4.97 -10.80
C ASN A 115 12.38 -3.99 -10.82
N TRP A 116 12.53 -2.87 -10.11
CA TRP A 116 11.54 -1.81 -9.97
C TRP A 116 11.95 -0.57 -10.75
N HIS A 117 12.53 -0.78 -11.93
CA HIS A 117 12.97 0.32 -12.78
C HIS A 117 11.78 1.16 -13.22
N SER A 118 11.81 2.46 -12.87
CA SER A 118 10.73 3.42 -13.10
C SER A 118 9.42 3.13 -12.33
N ALA A 119 9.50 2.40 -11.21
CA ALA A 119 8.34 2.13 -10.38
C ALA A 119 7.84 3.37 -9.62
N ASN A 120 6.52 3.53 -9.54
CA ASN A 120 5.90 4.55 -8.70
C ASN A 120 5.62 4.00 -7.29
N LEU A 121 6.44 4.43 -6.32
CA LEU A 121 6.36 4.04 -4.91
C LEU A 121 5.92 5.22 -4.04
N TYR A 122 5.10 6.12 -4.60
CA TYR A 122 4.50 7.23 -3.87
C TYR A 122 3.82 6.74 -2.58
N LYS A 123 4.25 7.27 -1.43
CA LYS A 123 3.80 6.88 -0.08
C LYS A 123 3.92 5.40 0.27
N ALA A 124 4.71 4.62 -0.48
CA ALA A 124 4.87 3.21 -0.20
C ALA A 124 5.50 2.99 1.19
N ASP A 125 4.92 2.07 1.95
CA ASP A 125 5.49 1.60 3.20
C ASP A 125 6.39 0.39 2.94
N LEU A 126 7.69 0.65 3.04
CA LEU A 126 8.79 -0.28 2.81
C LEU A 126 9.62 -0.47 4.09
N GLU A 127 9.02 -0.21 5.26
CA GLU A 127 9.69 -0.38 6.56
C GLU A 127 10.26 -1.79 6.68
N GLU A 128 11.53 -1.90 7.05
CA GLU A 128 12.29 -3.16 7.20
C GLU A 128 12.35 -4.04 5.94
N CYS A 129 11.92 -3.54 4.77
CA CYS A 129 11.95 -4.29 3.52
C CYS A 129 13.39 -4.54 3.06
N ASP A 130 13.68 -5.76 2.61
CA ASP A 130 14.99 -6.11 2.06
C ASP A 130 15.02 -5.91 0.55
N LEU A 131 15.61 -4.80 0.12
CA LEU A 131 15.79 -4.39 -1.28
C LEU A 131 17.24 -4.57 -1.73
N THR A 132 18.01 -5.43 -1.06
CA THR A 132 19.42 -5.67 -1.42
C THR A 132 19.52 -6.10 -2.88
N ASN A 133 20.36 -5.43 -3.67
CA ASN A 133 20.56 -5.64 -5.11
C ASN A 133 19.31 -5.41 -6.00
N ALA A 134 18.23 -4.82 -5.48
CA ALA A 134 17.09 -4.42 -6.29
C ALA A 134 17.46 -3.28 -7.26
N VAL A 135 16.90 -3.31 -8.47
CA VAL A 135 17.07 -2.25 -9.47
C VAL A 135 16.01 -1.17 -9.23
N LEU A 136 16.42 -0.06 -8.63
CA LEU A 136 15.54 1.08 -8.27
C LEU A 136 15.72 2.30 -9.19
N LYS A 137 16.37 2.12 -10.34
CA LYS A 137 16.70 3.23 -11.26
C LYS A 137 15.42 3.94 -11.69
N LYS A 138 15.37 5.26 -11.60
CA LYS A 138 14.21 6.11 -11.92
C LYS A 138 12.93 5.83 -11.10
N ALA A 139 13.02 5.09 -10.00
CA ALA A 139 11.85 4.89 -9.15
C ALA A 139 11.50 6.18 -8.39
N ASP A 140 10.20 6.41 -8.17
CA ASP A 140 9.67 7.54 -7.41
C ASP A 140 9.36 7.09 -5.97
N PHE A 141 10.08 7.64 -4.99
CA PHE A 141 9.90 7.35 -3.56
C PHE A 141 9.30 8.53 -2.80
N VAL A 142 8.57 9.42 -3.45
CA VAL A 142 7.97 10.59 -2.79
C VAL A 142 7.10 10.14 -1.60
N TYR A 143 7.43 10.65 -0.41
CA TYR A 143 6.82 10.29 0.88
C TYR A 143 6.88 8.79 1.27
N ALA A 144 7.73 7.98 0.63
CA ALA A 144 7.89 6.58 1.00
C ALA A 144 8.57 6.41 2.37
N ASN A 145 8.23 5.33 3.08
CA ASN A 145 8.86 4.95 4.34
C ASN A 145 9.88 3.84 4.10
N LEU A 146 11.18 4.16 4.15
CA LEU A 146 12.27 3.17 4.03
C LEU A 146 12.91 2.85 5.39
N LYS A 147 12.30 3.21 6.52
CA LYS A 147 12.90 3.00 7.85
C LYS A 147 13.29 1.54 8.05
N GLY A 148 14.55 1.28 8.40
CA GLY A 148 15.07 -0.09 8.55
C GLY A 148 15.21 -0.91 7.26
N ALA A 149 14.83 -0.37 6.10
CA ALA A 149 14.95 -1.08 4.83
C ALA A 149 16.42 -1.35 4.49
N LYS A 150 16.70 -2.55 3.97
CA LYS A 150 18.04 -2.91 3.50
C LYS A 150 18.18 -2.48 2.05
N VAL A 151 18.75 -1.30 1.85
CA VAL A 151 19.02 -0.73 0.53
C VAL A 151 20.36 -0.01 0.57
N ALA A 152 21.19 -0.19 -0.46
CA ALA A 152 22.46 0.49 -0.53
C ALA A 152 22.30 1.95 -0.98
N GLU A 153 23.14 2.83 -0.46
CA GLU A 153 23.25 4.24 -0.89
C GLU A 153 23.43 4.36 -2.41
N GLN A 154 24.19 3.44 -3.01
CA GLN A 154 24.39 3.36 -4.46
C GLN A 154 23.12 3.01 -5.24
N GLN A 155 22.15 2.30 -4.64
CA GLN A 155 20.85 2.03 -5.26
C GLN A 155 19.98 3.28 -5.22
N LEU A 156 19.97 3.99 -4.08
CA LEU A 156 19.16 5.20 -3.85
C LEU A 156 19.62 6.39 -4.71
N MET A 157 20.92 6.56 -4.96
CA MET A 157 21.41 7.69 -5.79
C MET A 157 20.94 7.65 -7.27
N HIS A 158 20.34 6.55 -7.71
CA HIS A 158 19.84 6.38 -9.08
C HIS A 158 18.30 6.47 -9.19
N THR A 159 17.60 6.73 -8.09
CA THR A 159 16.14 6.93 -8.09
C THR A 159 15.78 8.25 -8.79
N GLU A 160 14.51 8.43 -9.14
CA GLU A 160 14.06 9.67 -9.76
C GLU A 160 13.93 10.78 -8.72
N THR A 161 13.26 10.49 -7.61
CA THR A 161 13.01 11.43 -6.52
C THR A 161 12.79 10.68 -5.22
N MET A 162 13.17 11.31 -4.10
CA MET A 162 12.95 10.81 -2.74
C MET A 162 12.34 11.90 -1.85
N TYR A 163 11.72 12.92 -2.45
CA TYR A 163 11.21 14.05 -1.70
C TYR A 163 10.23 13.62 -0.60
N GLY A 164 10.49 14.06 0.63
CA GLY A 164 9.67 13.73 1.78
C GLY A 164 9.79 12.29 2.29
N ALA A 165 10.65 11.45 1.70
CA ALA A 165 10.86 10.08 2.13
C ALA A 165 11.55 9.99 3.51
N THR A 166 11.28 8.88 4.21
CA THR A 166 12.01 8.48 5.40
C THR A 166 13.13 7.53 5.00
N MET A 167 14.36 7.83 5.39
CA MET A 167 15.57 7.07 5.08
C MET A 167 15.68 5.79 5.92
N PRO A 168 16.56 4.83 5.54
CA PRO A 168 16.80 3.61 6.32
C PRO A 168 17.18 3.84 7.79
N ASP A 169 17.88 4.94 8.10
CA ASP A 169 18.22 5.32 9.47
C ASP A 169 17.04 5.96 10.25
N GLY A 170 15.85 5.99 9.66
CA GLY A 170 14.64 6.60 10.21
C GLY A 170 14.60 8.13 10.08
N SER A 171 15.61 8.72 9.46
CA SER A 171 15.72 10.17 9.34
C SER A 171 15.08 10.68 8.05
N ARG A 172 14.71 11.96 7.99
CA ARG A 172 14.14 12.55 6.76
C ARG A 172 15.22 12.66 5.68
N TYR A 173 14.88 12.31 4.43
CA TYR A 173 15.74 12.52 3.29
C TYR A 173 16.12 14.00 3.15
N ASP A 174 17.42 14.26 3.01
CA ASP A 174 18.05 15.58 3.07
C ASP A 174 18.57 16.05 1.70
N GLY A 175 18.17 15.41 0.61
CA GLY A 175 18.60 15.82 -0.74
C GLY A 175 20.02 15.42 -1.12
N ARG A 176 20.74 14.64 -0.29
CA ARG A 176 22.18 14.31 -0.47
C ARG A 176 22.55 13.76 -1.85
N TYR A 177 21.61 13.14 -2.57
CA TYR A 177 21.91 12.52 -3.87
C TYR A 177 21.73 13.47 -5.06
N ASN A 178 21.22 14.69 -4.86
CA ASN A 178 20.83 15.62 -5.92
C ASN A 178 20.08 14.94 -7.06
N LEU A 179 18.98 14.26 -6.73
CA LEU A 179 18.22 13.51 -7.70
C LEU A 179 17.58 14.47 -8.73
N PRO A 180 17.54 14.09 -10.01
CA PRO A 180 17.00 14.94 -11.07
C PRO A 180 15.52 15.28 -10.84
N GLY A 181 14.73 14.34 -10.34
CA GLY A 181 13.32 14.54 -10.02
C GLY A 181 13.11 15.49 -8.85
N ASP A 182 14.00 15.50 -7.86
CA ASP A 182 13.95 16.45 -6.75
C ASP A 182 14.16 17.89 -7.25
N ALA A 183 15.20 18.12 -8.08
CA ALA A 183 15.48 19.41 -8.68
C ALA A 183 14.35 19.89 -9.60
N ALA A 184 13.79 18.98 -10.41
CA ALA A 184 12.64 19.28 -11.26
C ALA A 184 11.40 19.64 -10.41
N PHE A 185 11.20 18.97 -9.28
CA PHE A 185 10.06 19.24 -8.41
C PHE A 185 10.20 20.58 -7.68
N ALA A 186 11.39 20.86 -7.12
CA ALA A 186 11.72 22.14 -6.50
C ALA A 186 11.55 23.32 -7.49
N LYS A 187 12.04 23.18 -8.72
CA LYS A 187 11.89 24.21 -9.76
C LYS A 187 10.43 24.48 -10.13
N ARG A 188 9.59 23.44 -10.19
CA ARG A 188 8.13 23.59 -10.40
C ARG A 188 7.43 24.29 -9.22
N SER A 189 8.02 24.23 -8.03
CA SER A 189 7.55 24.92 -6.83
C SER A 189 8.21 26.30 -6.65
N GLU A 190 8.82 26.86 -7.69
CA GLU A 190 9.48 28.19 -7.68
C GLU A 190 10.62 28.30 -6.65
N VAL A 191 11.23 27.19 -6.26
CA VAL A 191 12.40 27.15 -5.37
C VAL A 191 13.68 27.41 -6.17
N ASP A 192 14.54 28.28 -5.66
CA ASP A 192 15.89 28.45 -6.21
C ASP A 192 16.76 27.22 -5.89
N THR A 193 16.92 26.34 -6.88
CA THR A 193 17.75 25.14 -6.76
C THR A 193 19.25 25.42 -6.63
N GLY A 194 19.68 26.66 -6.91
CA GLY A 194 21.06 27.11 -6.71
C GLY A 194 21.37 27.54 -5.28
N SER A 195 20.33 27.81 -4.47
CA SER A 195 20.42 28.26 -3.08
C SER A 195 20.36 27.06 -2.11
N PRO A 196 21.46 26.72 -1.40
CA PRO A 196 21.44 25.65 -0.41
C PRO A 196 20.41 25.85 0.70
N GLU A 197 20.16 27.10 1.09
CA GLU A 197 19.16 27.50 2.08
C GLU A 197 17.74 27.16 1.63
N ASP A 198 17.41 27.47 0.38
CA ASP A 198 16.06 27.23 -0.15
C ASP A 198 15.82 25.74 -0.41
N MET A 199 16.83 25.01 -0.86
CA MET A 199 16.76 23.55 -0.95
C MET A 199 16.60 22.90 0.41
N ALA A 200 17.36 23.32 1.43
CA ALA A 200 17.23 22.78 2.79
C ALA A 200 15.82 23.01 3.35
N ARG A 201 15.27 24.21 3.16
CA ARG A 201 13.88 24.54 3.52
C ARG A 201 12.87 23.67 2.77
N TRP A 202 13.07 23.48 1.46
CA TRP A 202 12.20 22.65 0.63
C TRP A 202 12.17 21.19 1.12
N TYR A 203 13.34 20.60 1.40
CA TYR A 203 13.42 19.26 2.00
C TYR A 203 12.91 19.18 3.45
N GLY A 204 12.67 20.32 4.11
CA GLY A 204 12.26 20.38 5.51
C GLY A 204 13.35 19.95 6.49
N VAL A 205 14.61 20.25 6.16
CA VAL A 205 15.79 19.96 7.01
C VAL A 205 16.58 21.24 7.30
N SER A 206 17.37 21.25 8.37
CA SER A 206 18.29 22.37 8.65
C SER A 206 19.35 22.49 7.54
N LEU A 207 19.80 23.72 7.25
CA LEU A 207 20.90 23.98 6.31
C LEU A 207 22.15 23.14 6.63
N GLU A 208 22.54 23.05 7.90
CA GLU A 208 23.70 22.26 8.34
C GLU A 208 23.59 20.80 7.90
N ARG A 209 22.44 20.18 8.14
CA ARG A 209 22.14 18.79 7.75
C ARG A 209 22.18 18.60 6.22
N TYR A 210 21.57 19.52 5.48
CA TYR A 210 21.63 19.51 4.01
C TYR A 210 23.08 19.55 3.52
N LEU A 211 23.87 20.53 3.98
CA LEU A 211 25.27 20.67 3.59
C LEU A 211 26.12 19.46 3.99
N LYS A 212 25.89 18.88 5.17
CA LYS A 212 26.55 17.65 5.61
C LYS A 212 26.24 16.46 4.70
N GLY A 213 24.98 16.31 4.30
CA GLY A 213 24.56 15.28 3.33
C GLY A 213 25.25 15.46 1.97
N GLN A 214 25.30 16.69 1.46
CA GLN A 214 25.99 17.04 0.22
C GLN A 214 27.49 16.75 0.26
N GLN A 215 28.17 17.09 1.37
CA GLN A 215 29.59 16.80 1.56
C GLN A 215 29.86 15.30 1.64
N TRP A 216 29.03 14.58 2.40
CA TRP A 216 29.12 13.13 2.50
C TRP A 216 28.99 12.46 1.13
N ALA A 217 28.02 12.89 0.32
CA ALA A 217 27.79 12.36 -1.02
C ALA A 217 29.00 12.56 -1.94
N LYS A 218 29.62 13.74 -1.92
CA LYS A 218 30.86 14.03 -2.67
C LYS A 218 32.02 13.11 -2.29
N GLN A 219 32.10 12.73 -1.01
CA GLN A 219 33.19 11.88 -0.50
C GLN A 219 32.97 10.38 -0.73
N HIS A 220 31.72 9.91 -0.74
CA HIS A 220 31.41 8.47 -0.70
C HIS A 220 30.77 7.92 -1.98
N LEU A 221 30.20 8.77 -2.84
CA LEU A 221 29.48 8.31 -4.04
C LEU A 221 30.35 8.45 -5.31
N PRO A 222 30.52 7.37 -6.09
CA PRO A 222 31.36 7.39 -7.29
C PRO A 222 30.99 8.45 -8.33
N ARG A 223 29.69 8.79 -8.44
CA ARG A 223 29.19 9.81 -9.39
C ARG A 223 29.81 11.19 -9.18
N TYR A 224 30.27 11.50 -7.98
CA TYR A 224 30.92 12.78 -7.66
C TYR A 224 32.45 12.68 -7.58
N GLN A 225 33.00 11.47 -7.75
CA GLN A 225 34.43 11.21 -7.71
C GLN A 225 35.04 11.12 -9.12
N GLN A 226 34.21 10.99 -10.17
CA GLN A 226 34.68 11.04 -11.55
C GLN A 226 34.77 12.50 -12.02
N PRO A 227 35.94 12.96 -12.50
CA PRO A 227 36.05 14.29 -13.11
C PRO A 227 35.15 14.31 -14.34
N GLU A 228 34.38 15.39 -14.52
CA GLU A 228 33.64 15.61 -15.77
C GLU A 228 34.66 15.57 -16.92
N GLY A 229 34.53 14.56 -17.78
CA GLY A 229 35.37 14.34 -18.95
C GLY A 229 34.81 15.01 -20.18
#